data_AF-A0A4R6BVI3-F1
#
_entry.id   AF-A0A4R6BVI3-F1
#
_cell.length_a   1.000
_cell.length_b   1.000
_cell.length_c   1.000
_cell.angle_alpha   90.00
_cell.angle_beta   90.00
_cell.angle_gamma   90.00
#
_symmetry.space_group_name_H-M   'P 1'
#
loop_
_entity.id
_entity.type
_entity.pdbx_description
1 polymer ?
#
loop_
_entity_poly.entity_id
_entity_poly.type
_entity_poly.pdbx_seq_one_letter_code
_entity_poly.pdbx_strand_id
1 'polypeptide(L)'
;MKKLLATTVIVSALFGSVSTEVHAAAHGNPCAAQAVQPVKIPDIKSAAVIKQMKAGNYQYKGIKVGSNISQVTKSLGTATKESEMRFVLGKLNVRYYGPMTVISYSKDRYSSDTNTKVGELNFRLPMTSAIYKQDLVKLLGKSVKVDATGMQERAETYGHLGLFYKKDAKGWRLTDFSIGNPDEDMNGSKKNERPGKLKSGQLKTLTASELKAMRQGKLKYYGTELGMIPAAVDKKIGQSPMEEYKRSNTRETLVQSYKDFYDLTFNYRAPQCDGKLNLQSMTFNYGSKNKTLASIEKAVGKPDSSQKGTDSFDGKKFATVKNTYGHLTVKAEQEKKTWIVTEIQYK
;
A
#
# COMPACT_ATOMS: atom_id res chain seq x y z
N MET A 1 25.15 20.36 17.76
CA MET A 1 25.04 20.15 16.30
C MET A 1 24.60 18.71 16.05
N LYS A 2 23.28 18.48 15.90
CA LYS A 2 22.71 17.13 15.71
C LYS A 2 22.58 16.84 14.22
N LYS A 3 23.40 15.91 13.71
CA LYS A 3 23.25 15.33 12.37
C LYS A 3 22.05 14.38 12.42
N LEU A 4 20.93 14.78 11.83
CA LEU A 4 19.78 13.91 11.60
C LEU A 4 20.16 12.92 10.49
N LEU A 5 20.20 11.65 10.86
CA LEU A 5 20.41 10.51 9.96
C LEU A 5 19.31 10.51 8.91
N ALA A 6 19.70 10.68 7.64
CA ALA A 6 18.85 10.46 6.48
C ALA A 6 18.49 8.97 6.42
N THR A 7 17.28 8.64 6.86
CA THR A 7 16.76 7.27 6.83
C THR A 7 16.34 6.97 5.40
N THR A 8 17.19 6.23 4.69
CA THR A 8 16.82 5.49 3.47
C THR A 8 15.49 4.78 3.72
N VAL A 9 14.45 5.14 2.97
CA VAL A 9 13.12 4.55 3.10
C VAL A 9 13.23 3.08 2.71
N ILE A 10 13.39 2.20 3.70
CA ILE A 10 13.27 0.77 3.51
C ILE A 10 11.77 0.49 3.29
N VAL A 11 11.37 0.38 2.03
CA VAL A 11 9.99 0.09 1.58
C VAL A 11 9.48 -1.29 2.07
N SER A 12 10.32 -2.11 2.71
CA SER A 12 9.91 -3.42 3.23
C SER A 12 8.83 -3.36 4.32
N ALA A 13 8.64 -2.22 5.00
CA ALA A 13 7.61 -2.03 6.02
C ALA A 13 6.19 -1.77 5.46
N LEU A 14 6.01 -1.58 4.15
CA LEU A 14 4.68 -1.43 3.51
C LEU A 14 4.02 -2.77 3.13
N PHE A 15 4.63 -3.91 3.47
CA PHE A 15 4.14 -5.24 3.11
C PHE A 15 3.57 -6.03 4.31
N GLY A 16 2.95 -5.33 5.27
CA GLY A 16 2.12 -5.94 6.30
C GLY A 16 0.81 -6.47 5.71
N SER A 17 0.63 -7.79 5.73
CA SER A 17 -0.64 -8.52 5.68
C SER A 17 -1.63 -8.12 4.58
N VAL A 18 -1.41 -8.66 3.37
CA VAL A 18 -2.53 -8.88 2.44
C VAL A 18 -3.40 -9.96 3.06
N SER A 19 -4.50 -9.56 3.70
CA SER A 19 -5.58 -10.46 4.07
C SER A 19 -6.01 -11.26 2.84
N THR A 20 -5.78 -12.57 2.89
CA THR A 20 -6.39 -13.56 2.00
C THR A 20 -7.88 -13.60 2.29
N GLU A 21 -8.65 -12.74 1.62
CA GLU A 21 -10.07 -12.99 1.43
C GLU A 21 -10.22 -13.76 0.12
N VAL A 22 -10.21 -15.09 0.26
CA VAL A 22 -10.86 -16.00 -0.69
C VAL A 22 -12.34 -15.64 -0.66
N HIS A 23 -12.92 -15.20 -1.77
CA HIS A 23 -14.27 -15.59 -2.20
C HIS A 23 -14.58 -15.10 -3.63
N ALA A 24 -15.08 -16.06 -4.41
CA ALA A 24 -15.86 -15.99 -5.65
C ALA A 24 -15.22 -15.31 -6.88
N ALA A 25 -14.86 -16.17 -7.85
CA ALA A 25 -14.64 -15.81 -9.24
C ALA A 25 -15.93 -15.20 -9.82
N ALA A 26 -15.96 -13.88 -9.97
CA ALA A 26 -16.82 -13.22 -10.93
C ALA A 26 -15.94 -12.90 -12.16
N HIS A 27 -16.29 -13.48 -13.31
CA HIS A 27 -15.70 -13.20 -14.61
C HIS A 27 -15.94 -11.72 -14.98
N GLY A 28 -15.07 -10.83 -14.51
CA GLY A 28 -15.00 -9.45 -14.97
C GLY A 28 -14.05 -9.34 -16.16
N ASN A 29 -14.42 -8.54 -17.16
CA ASN A 29 -13.51 -8.18 -18.25
C ASN A 29 -12.18 -7.65 -17.67
N PRO A 30 -11.04 -8.01 -18.27
CA PRO A 30 -9.75 -7.62 -17.70
C PRO A 30 -9.60 -6.10 -17.73
N CYS A 31 -9.10 -5.50 -16.64
CA CYS A 31 -8.86 -4.06 -16.52
C CYS A 31 -7.85 -3.52 -17.56
N ALA A 32 -7.13 -4.41 -18.27
CA ALA A 32 -6.31 -4.07 -19.42
C ALA A 32 -6.16 -5.29 -20.34
N ALA A 33 -6.22 -5.06 -21.65
CA ALA A 33 -5.76 -6.03 -22.65
C ALA A 33 -4.24 -6.25 -22.50
N GLN A 34 -3.80 -7.50 -22.43
CA GLN A 34 -2.39 -7.85 -22.25
C GLN A 34 -1.61 -7.75 -23.55
N ALA A 35 -0.49 -7.04 -23.49
CA ALA A 35 0.80 -7.53 -23.98
C ALA A 35 1.90 -6.99 -23.06
N VAL A 36 2.19 -7.74 -21.98
CA VAL A 36 3.42 -7.51 -21.20
C VAL A 36 4.56 -8.13 -21.99
N GLN A 37 5.52 -7.32 -22.41
CA GLN A 37 6.75 -7.87 -22.95
C GLN A 37 7.47 -8.61 -21.82
N PRO A 38 7.80 -9.91 -21.97
CA PRO A 38 8.38 -10.68 -20.88
C PRO A 38 9.67 -10.01 -20.38
N VAL A 39 9.73 -9.79 -19.07
CA VAL A 39 10.91 -9.22 -18.43
C VAL A 39 11.89 -10.33 -18.08
N LYS A 40 13.11 -10.22 -18.58
CA LYS A 40 14.21 -11.11 -18.22
C LYS A 40 15.00 -10.51 -17.06
N ILE A 41 15.41 -11.38 -16.14
CA ILE A 41 16.26 -10.99 -15.03
C ILE A 41 17.67 -10.71 -15.58
N PRO A 42 18.27 -9.56 -15.27
CA PRO A 42 19.66 -9.27 -15.62
C PRO A 42 20.63 -10.32 -15.07
N ASP A 43 21.70 -10.63 -15.82
CA ASP A 43 22.76 -11.50 -15.33
C ASP A 43 23.60 -10.80 -14.26
N ILE A 44 23.21 -10.98 -12.99
CA ILE A 44 23.89 -10.39 -11.83
C ILE A 44 25.23 -11.07 -11.52
N LYS A 45 25.67 -12.09 -12.27
CA LYS A 45 27.04 -12.65 -12.19
C LYS A 45 28.00 -11.99 -13.18
N SER A 46 27.50 -11.17 -14.10
CA SER A 46 28.33 -10.44 -15.06
C SER A 46 28.98 -9.21 -14.41
N ALA A 47 30.31 -9.15 -14.47
CA ALA A 47 31.09 -8.00 -13.98
C ALA A 47 30.69 -6.69 -14.68
N ALA A 48 30.39 -6.75 -15.98
CA ALA A 48 29.96 -5.59 -16.76
C ALA A 48 28.59 -5.07 -16.29
N VAL A 49 27.64 -5.98 -16.02
CA VAL A 49 26.30 -5.66 -15.51
C VAL A 49 26.39 -5.05 -14.11
N ILE A 50 27.12 -5.68 -13.18
CA ILE A 50 27.35 -5.16 -11.83
C ILE A 50 27.97 -3.75 -11.89
N LYS A 51 28.98 -3.54 -12.73
CA LYS A 51 29.63 -2.23 -12.87
C LYS A 51 28.62 -1.15 -13.30
N GLN A 52 27.75 -1.45 -14.27
CA GLN A 52 26.69 -0.53 -14.69
C GLN A 52 25.68 -0.26 -13.58
N MET A 53 25.24 -1.31 -12.85
CA MET A 53 24.27 -1.17 -11.77
C MET A 53 24.81 -0.35 -10.60
N LYS A 54 26.05 -0.62 -10.16
CA LYS A 54 26.70 0.15 -9.09
C LYS A 54 26.84 1.64 -9.43
N ALA A 55 27.06 1.95 -10.70
CA ALA A 55 27.20 3.30 -11.23
C ALA A 55 25.86 3.98 -11.60
N GLY A 56 24.71 3.31 -11.42
CA GLY A 56 23.39 3.86 -11.79
C GLY A 56 23.14 3.97 -13.30
N ASN A 57 24.01 3.37 -14.12
CA ASN A 57 23.97 3.46 -15.58
C ASN A 57 23.27 2.28 -16.26
N TYR A 58 22.84 1.28 -15.49
CA TYR A 58 22.14 0.11 -16.01
C TYR A 58 20.81 0.51 -16.66
N GLN A 59 20.52 -0.07 -17.83
CA GLN A 59 19.26 0.15 -18.53
C GLN A 59 18.64 -1.19 -18.93
N TYR A 60 17.36 -1.36 -18.62
CA TYR A 60 16.58 -2.50 -19.08
C TYR A 60 15.69 -2.07 -20.25
N LYS A 61 15.98 -2.52 -21.48
CA LYS A 61 15.24 -2.12 -22.69
C LYS A 61 15.06 -0.59 -22.81
N GLY A 62 16.12 0.17 -22.52
CA GLY A 62 16.12 1.65 -22.54
C GLY A 62 15.49 2.33 -21.32
N ILE A 63 14.99 1.57 -20.33
CA ILE A 63 14.48 2.10 -19.07
C ILE A 63 15.61 2.13 -18.05
N LYS A 64 15.77 3.27 -17.37
CA LYS A 64 16.73 3.46 -16.28
C LYS A 64 16.13 4.31 -15.17
N VAL A 65 16.84 4.41 -14.05
CA VAL A 65 16.57 5.44 -13.03
C VAL A 65 16.57 6.82 -13.72
N GLY A 66 15.56 7.63 -13.42
CA GLY A 66 15.30 8.92 -14.09
C GLY A 66 14.53 8.85 -15.42
N SER A 67 14.19 7.67 -15.93
CA SER A 67 13.22 7.54 -17.04
C SER A 67 11.84 8.04 -16.61
N ASN A 68 11.05 8.58 -17.54
CA ASN A 68 9.65 8.88 -17.26
C ASN A 68 8.82 7.60 -17.24
N ILE A 69 7.77 7.58 -16.43
CA ILE A 69 6.83 6.45 -16.38
C ILE A 69 6.13 6.20 -17.72
N SER A 70 5.85 7.25 -18.50
CA SER A 70 5.35 7.09 -19.88
C SER A 70 6.29 6.28 -20.79
N GLN A 71 7.61 6.40 -20.61
CA GLN A 71 8.60 5.61 -21.36
C GLN A 71 8.58 4.14 -20.93
N VAL A 72 8.39 3.88 -19.63
CA VAL A 72 8.25 2.51 -19.09
C VAL A 72 7.06 1.82 -19.73
N THR A 73 5.89 2.48 -19.75
CA THR A 73 4.68 1.95 -20.37
C THR A 73 4.87 1.71 -21.87
N LYS A 74 5.56 2.62 -22.58
CA LYS A 74 5.87 2.44 -24.02
C LYS A 74 6.76 1.21 -24.27
N SER A 75 7.75 0.96 -23.40
CA SER A 75 8.72 -0.12 -23.60
C SER A 75 8.25 -1.49 -23.11
N LEU A 76 7.41 -1.55 -22.07
CA LEU A 76 7.00 -2.82 -21.43
C LEU A 76 5.52 -3.15 -21.58
N GLY A 77 4.71 -2.17 -22.00
CA GLY A 77 3.26 -2.26 -21.99
C GLY A 77 2.65 -1.89 -20.64
N THR A 78 1.44 -2.38 -20.40
CA THR A 78 0.70 -2.17 -19.14
C THR A 78 1.20 -3.12 -18.06
N ALA A 79 1.37 -2.62 -16.83
CA ALA A 79 1.76 -3.44 -15.69
C ALA A 79 0.67 -4.47 -15.34
N THR A 80 1.06 -5.65 -14.84
CA THR A 80 0.10 -6.66 -14.37
C THR A 80 -0.60 -6.26 -13.08
N LYS A 81 0.06 -5.40 -12.31
CA LYS A 81 -0.43 -4.78 -11.09
C LYS A 81 0.21 -3.40 -10.95
N GLU A 82 -0.56 -2.47 -10.41
CA GLU A 82 -0.12 -1.12 -10.06
C GLU A 82 -0.66 -0.76 -8.67
N SER A 83 0.17 -0.11 -7.88
CA SER A 83 -0.24 0.59 -6.65
C SER A 83 0.21 2.04 -6.74
N GLU A 84 -0.71 2.98 -6.60
CA GLU A 84 -0.39 4.41 -6.55
C GLU A 84 -0.87 4.98 -5.22
N MET A 85 0.08 5.43 -4.41
CA MET A 85 -0.20 6.18 -3.19
C MET A 85 0.00 7.66 -3.44
N ARG A 86 -1.05 8.44 -3.21
CA ARG A 86 -1.02 9.90 -3.23
C ARG A 86 -1.20 10.40 -1.81
N PHE A 87 -0.28 11.20 -1.33
CA PHE A 87 -0.33 11.76 0.01
C PHE A 87 0.12 13.22 -0.05
N VAL A 88 -0.04 13.92 1.07
CA VAL A 88 0.28 15.36 1.16
C VAL A 88 1.69 15.70 0.66
N LEU A 89 2.65 14.80 0.85
CA LEU A 89 4.06 15.02 0.50
C LEU A 89 4.42 14.59 -0.93
N GLY A 90 3.48 14.03 -1.69
CA GLY A 90 3.75 13.60 -3.07
C GLY A 90 3.00 12.36 -3.51
N LYS A 91 3.60 11.66 -4.47
CA LYS A 91 3.08 10.46 -5.10
C LYS A 91 4.14 9.38 -5.13
N LEU A 92 3.76 8.16 -4.76
CA LEU A 92 4.54 6.94 -4.95
C LEU A 92 3.77 6.01 -5.87
N ASN A 93 4.41 5.49 -6.92
CA ASN A 93 3.79 4.54 -7.83
C ASN A 93 4.68 3.31 -7.98
N VAL A 94 4.08 2.13 -7.83
CA VAL A 94 4.72 0.81 -7.87
C VAL A 94 4.05 -0.01 -8.96
N ARG A 95 4.80 -0.38 -10.00
CA ARG A 95 4.31 -1.13 -11.18
C ARG A 95 5.03 -2.46 -11.34
N TYR A 96 4.27 -3.53 -11.53
CA TYR A 96 4.77 -4.89 -11.64
C TYR A 96 4.78 -5.38 -13.09
N TYR A 97 5.93 -5.85 -13.55
CA TYR A 97 6.17 -6.38 -14.90
C TYR A 97 6.81 -7.77 -14.82
N GLY A 98 6.17 -8.70 -14.11
CA GLY A 98 6.72 -10.03 -13.84
C GLY A 98 7.83 -9.98 -12.77
N PRO A 99 9.07 -10.40 -13.07
CA PRO A 99 10.16 -10.35 -12.08
C PRO A 99 10.67 -8.93 -11.81
N MET A 100 10.29 -7.92 -12.60
CA MET A 100 10.70 -6.53 -12.36
C MET A 100 9.56 -5.71 -11.76
N THR A 101 9.91 -4.90 -10.76
CA THR A 101 9.06 -3.86 -10.18
C THR A 101 9.70 -2.51 -10.46
N VAL A 102 8.92 -1.57 -10.99
CA VAL A 102 9.34 -0.18 -11.19
C VAL A 102 8.71 0.65 -10.08
N ILE A 103 9.55 1.35 -9.31
CA ILE A 103 9.11 2.26 -8.26
C ILE A 103 9.44 3.68 -8.72
N SER A 104 8.48 4.57 -8.57
CA SER A 104 8.61 5.96 -8.98
C SER A 104 8.00 6.89 -7.96
N TYR A 105 8.60 8.07 -7.89
CA TYR A 105 8.28 9.07 -6.90
C TYR A 105 8.06 10.43 -7.58
N SER A 106 7.18 11.23 -7.00
CA SER A 106 7.03 12.64 -7.34
C SER A 106 6.76 13.47 -6.10
N LYS A 107 7.44 14.63 -5.99
CA LYS A 107 7.17 15.70 -5.01
C LYS A 107 5.80 16.35 -5.20
N ASP A 108 5.20 16.18 -6.37
CA ASP A 108 3.84 16.61 -6.67
C ASP A 108 2.89 15.41 -6.64
N ARG A 109 1.92 15.49 -5.73
CA ARG A 109 0.83 14.53 -5.52
C ARG A 109 0.04 14.24 -6.79
N TYR A 110 -0.05 15.22 -7.71
CA TYR A 110 -0.84 15.11 -8.94
C TYR A 110 0.01 14.97 -10.20
N SER A 111 1.30 14.71 -10.04
CA SER A 111 2.19 14.54 -11.20
C SER A 111 1.68 13.44 -12.11
N SER A 112 1.63 13.74 -13.41
CA SER A 112 1.29 12.79 -14.46
C SER A 112 2.42 11.77 -14.66
N ASP A 113 2.10 10.69 -15.37
CA ASP A 113 3.09 9.68 -15.78
C ASP A 113 4.20 10.24 -16.67
N THR A 114 3.96 11.35 -17.36
CA THR A 114 4.96 12.05 -18.17
C THR A 114 5.98 12.83 -17.34
N ASN A 115 5.61 13.22 -16.12
CA ASN A 115 6.43 14.03 -15.22
C ASN A 115 6.97 13.23 -14.02
N THR A 116 6.42 12.03 -13.77
CA THR A 116 6.88 11.14 -12.71
C THR A 116 8.07 10.31 -13.20
N LYS A 117 9.15 10.31 -12.41
CA LYS A 117 10.43 9.68 -12.74
C LYS A 117 10.60 8.36 -12.01
N VAL A 118 11.20 7.38 -12.68
CA VAL A 118 11.62 6.11 -12.08
C VAL A 118 12.70 6.40 -11.04
N GLY A 119 12.44 6.07 -9.78
CA GLY A 119 13.42 6.16 -8.70
C GLY A 119 14.16 4.85 -8.46
N GLU A 120 13.50 3.72 -8.71
CA GLU A 120 14.09 2.39 -8.52
C GLU A 120 13.58 1.37 -9.56
N LEU A 121 14.49 0.52 -10.02
CA LEU A 121 14.21 -0.73 -10.71
C LEU A 121 14.57 -1.89 -9.78
N ASN A 122 13.58 -2.67 -9.36
CA ASN A 122 13.76 -3.82 -8.50
C ASN A 122 13.52 -5.12 -9.27
N PHE A 123 14.38 -6.11 -9.10
CA PHE A 123 14.29 -7.43 -9.73
C PHE A 123 14.21 -8.51 -8.66
N ARG A 124 13.11 -9.27 -8.69
CA ARG A 124 12.91 -10.45 -7.85
C ARG A 124 13.44 -11.69 -8.54
N LEU A 125 14.32 -12.41 -7.85
CA LEU A 125 14.82 -13.70 -8.30
C LEU A 125 13.79 -14.80 -8.01
N PRO A 126 13.69 -15.84 -8.86
CA PRO A 126 12.92 -17.03 -8.55
C PRO A 126 13.42 -17.67 -7.26
N MET A 127 12.54 -18.32 -6.51
CA MET A 127 12.92 -19.04 -5.29
C MET A 127 13.97 -20.13 -5.55
N THR A 128 14.00 -20.67 -6.78
CA THR A 128 14.98 -21.66 -7.25
C THR A 128 16.35 -21.07 -7.59
N SER A 129 16.51 -19.75 -7.56
CA SER A 129 17.80 -19.10 -7.83
C SER A 129 18.84 -19.44 -6.76
N ALA A 130 19.92 -20.09 -7.18
CA ALA A 130 21.06 -20.45 -6.34
C ALA A 130 22.19 -19.42 -6.54
N ILE A 131 21.92 -18.16 -6.17
CA ILE A 131 22.94 -17.10 -6.15
C ILE A 131 23.17 -16.73 -4.69
N TYR A 132 24.37 -16.97 -4.20
CA TYR A 132 24.75 -16.72 -2.82
C TYR A 132 25.68 -15.52 -2.73
N LYS A 133 25.71 -14.87 -1.56
CA LYS A 133 26.59 -13.71 -1.31
C LYS A 133 28.05 -13.99 -1.68
N GLN A 134 28.54 -15.18 -1.39
CA GLN A 134 29.92 -15.61 -1.69
C GLN A 134 30.24 -15.61 -3.20
N ASP A 135 29.23 -15.86 -4.05
CA ASP A 135 29.40 -15.86 -5.50
C ASP A 135 29.65 -14.45 -6.05
N LEU A 136 29.17 -13.43 -5.33
CA LEU A 136 29.18 -12.04 -5.77
C LEU A 136 30.28 -11.21 -5.08
N VAL A 137 30.84 -11.67 -3.96
CA VAL A 137 31.76 -10.86 -3.13
C VAL A 137 32.98 -10.34 -3.91
N LYS A 138 33.53 -11.15 -4.82
CA LYS A 138 34.67 -10.77 -5.67
C LYS A 138 34.30 -9.71 -6.71
N LEU A 139 33.04 -9.70 -7.17
CA LEU A 139 32.54 -8.76 -8.17
C LEU A 139 32.09 -7.43 -7.54
N LEU A 140 31.55 -7.50 -6.32
CA LEU A 140 30.96 -6.36 -5.63
C LEU A 140 32.00 -5.51 -4.89
N GLY A 141 33.03 -6.13 -4.32
CA GLY A 141 33.95 -5.48 -3.39
C GLY A 141 33.31 -5.24 -2.03
N LYS A 142 33.78 -4.22 -1.29
CA LYS A 142 33.18 -3.84 0.01
C LYS A 142 31.88 -3.08 -0.21
N SER A 143 30.87 -3.36 0.62
CA SER A 143 29.62 -2.60 0.61
C SER A 143 29.86 -1.19 1.12
N VAL A 144 29.08 -0.24 0.58
CA VAL A 144 29.06 1.15 1.03
C VAL A 144 28.24 1.27 2.30
N LYS A 145 27.18 0.46 2.44
CA LYS A 145 26.27 0.45 3.58
C LYS A 145 25.68 -0.95 3.82
N VAL A 146 25.37 -1.25 5.08
CA VAL A 146 24.53 -2.37 5.49
C VAL A 146 23.25 -1.77 6.07
N ASP A 147 22.15 -1.87 5.33
CA ASP A 147 20.91 -1.12 5.61
C ASP A 147 20.04 -1.81 6.66
N ALA A 148 20.05 -3.14 6.70
CA ALA A 148 19.36 -3.94 7.70
C ALA A 148 20.03 -5.31 7.83
N THR A 149 20.16 -5.79 9.08
CA THR A 149 20.54 -7.18 9.37
C THR A 149 19.61 -7.72 10.44
N GLY A 150 18.74 -8.66 10.05
CA GLY A 150 18.00 -9.50 10.97
C GLY A 150 18.59 -10.91 11.01
N MET A 151 18.04 -11.79 11.87
CA MET A 151 18.51 -13.18 11.95
C MET A 151 18.38 -13.94 10.61
N GLN A 152 17.40 -13.55 9.78
CA GLN A 152 17.04 -14.25 8.54
C GLN A 152 17.11 -13.37 7.29
N GLU A 153 17.34 -12.07 7.42
CA GLU A 153 17.30 -11.11 6.32
C GLU A 153 18.50 -10.16 6.38
N ARG A 154 19.05 -9.80 5.22
CA ARG A 154 20.19 -8.91 5.12
C ARG A 154 20.08 -8.05 3.87
N ALA A 155 20.30 -6.74 4.03
CA ALA A 155 20.32 -5.78 2.94
C ALA A 155 21.69 -5.08 2.86
N GLU A 156 22.30 -5.05 1.67
CA GLU A 156 23.59 -4.42 1.42
C GLU A 156 23.54 -3.51 0.20
N THR A 157 24.18 -2.35 0.29
CA THR A 157 24.20 -1.35 -0.78
C THR A 157 25.62 -1.13 -1.32
N TYR A 158 25.74 -1.04 -2.64
CA TYR A 158 26.96 -0.90 -3.42
C TYR A 158 26.79 0.23 -4.44
N GLY A 159 26.88 1.49 -4.00
CA GLY A 159 26.53 2.64 -4.84
C GLY A 159 25.02 2.65 -5.13
N HIS A 160 24.64 2.59 -6.41
CA HIS A 160 23.24 2.52 -6.82
C HIS A 160 22.62 1.11 -6.75
N LEU A 161 23.42 0.07 -6.48
CA LEU A 161 22.96 -1.32 -6.42
C LEU A 161 22.65 -1.75 -4.98
N GLY A 162 21.39 -2.07 -4.70
CA GLY A 162 20.95 -2.72 -3.46
C GLY A 162 20.77 -4.23 -3.65
N LEU A 163 21.22 -5.04 -2.68
CA LEU A 163 21.09 -6.50 -2.68
C LEU A 163 20.37 -6.97 -1.42
N PHE A 164 19.34 -7.79 -1.60
CA PHE A 164 18.52 -8.35 -0.53
C PHE A 164 18.71 -9.86 -0.44
N TYR A 165 19.11 -10.31 0.74
CA TYR A 165 19.41 -11.71 1.01
C TYR A 165 18.48 -12.29 2.07
N LYS A 166 18.19 -13.58 1.94
CA LYS A 166 17.62 -14.42 3.00
C LYS A 166 18.60 -15.51 3.40
N LYS A 167 18.64 -15.82 4.69
CA LYS A 167 19.48 -16.91 5.21
C LYS A 167 18.81 -18.26 4.96
N ASP A 168 19.56 -19.21 4.44
CA ASP A 168 19.20 -20.62 4.34
C ASP A 168 20.36 -21.52 4.80
N ALA A 169 20.21 -22.84 4.68
CA ALA A 169 21.22 -23.82 5.13
C ALA A 169 22.59 -23.67 4.43
N LYS A 170 22.62 -23.10 3.22
CA LYS A 170 23.85 -22.88 2.43
C LYS A 170 24.44 -21.48 2.63
N GLY A 171 23.70 -20.56 3.25
CA GLY A 171 24.18 -19.24 3.62
C GLY A 171 23.21 -18.12 3.24
N TRP A 172 23.75 -16.95 2.87
CA TRP A 172 22.95 -15.79 2.46
C TRP A 172 22.62 -15.87 0.97
N ARG A 173 21.41 -16.31 0.64
CA ARG A 173 20.92 -16.43 -0.73
C ARG A 173 20.28 -15.12 -1.18
N LEU A 174 20.66 -14.63 -2.36
CA LEU A 174 20.09 -13.44 -2.97
C LEU A 174 18.64 -13.72 -3.37
N THR A 175 17.71 -12.88 -2.96
CA THR A 175 16.29 -13.00 -3.32
C THR A 175 15.85 -11.88 -4.24
N ASP A 176 16.39 -10.68 -4.06
CA ASP A 176 16.02 -9.51 -4.83
C ASP A 176 17.24 -8.59 -4.97
N PHE A 177 17.28 -7.79 -6.04
CA PHE A 177 18.24 -6.70 -6.16
C PHE A 177 17.57 -5.48 -6.78
N SER A 178 18.09 -4.30 -6.46
CA SER A 178 17.57 -3.04 -6.97
C SER A 178 18.64 -2.12 -7.51
N ILE A 179 18.27 -1.34 -8.51
CA ILE A 179 19.02 -0.17 -8.96
C ILE A 179 18.20 1.05 -8.60
N GLY A 180 18.70 1.90 -7.70
CA GLY A 180 18.00 3.08 -7.23
C GLY A 180 18.92 4.29 -7.10
N ASN A 181 18.32 5.48 -6.96
CA ASN A 181 19.07 6.68 -6.60
C ASN A 181 19.19 6.79 -5.07
N PRO A 182 20.39 6.65 -4.47
CA PRO A 182 20.57 6.71 -3.02
C PRO A 182 20.25 8.10 -2.43
N ASP A 183 20.25 9.15 -3.27
CA ASP A 183 20.04 10.54 -2.86
C ASP A 183 18.61 11.06 -3.14
N GLU A 184 17.73 10.21 -3.68
CA GLU A 184 16.37 10.61 -3.99
C GLU A 184 15.48 10.55 -2.75
N ASP A 185 15.68 11.53 -1.87
CA ASP A 185 14.85 11.73 -0.70
C ASP A 185 13.55 12.46 -1.03
N MET A 186 12.50 12.12 -0.28
CA MET A 186 11.25 12.87 -0.24
C MET A 186 11.37 14.26 0.43
N ASN A 187 12.58 14.66 0.80
CA ASN A 187 12.86 15.92 1.46
C ASN A 187 12.58 17.11 0.51
N GLY A 188 11.79 18.09 0.97
CA GLY A 188 11.39 19.27 0.18
C GLY A 188 10.13 19.09 -0.66
N SER A 189 9.19 18.23 -0.23
CA SER A 189 7.88 18.09 -0.84
C SER A 189 7.10 19.42 -0.89
N LYS A 190 6.41 19.68 -2.01
CA LYS A 190 5.49 20.80 -2.09
C LYS A 190 4.23 20.43 -1.32
N LYS A 191 3.88 21.18 -0.28
CA LYS A 191 2.59 21.05 0.39
C LYS A 191 1.48 21.52 -0.56
N ASN A 192 1.00 20.60 -1.39
CA ASN A 192 -0.14 20.84 -2.29
C ASN A 192 -1.45 20.45 -1.59
N GLU A 193 -1.66 20.98 -0.38
CA GLU A 193 -2.87 20.68 0.38
C GLU A 193 -4.01 21.60 -0.04
N ARG A 194 -5.13 21.04 -0.49
CA ARG A 194 -6.39 21.78 -0.62
C ARG A 194 -7.16 21.74 0.70
N PRO A 195 -7.97 22.77 1.03
CA PRO A 195 -8.80 22.75 2.23
C PRO A 195 -9.93 21.71 2.11
N GLY A 196 -10.34 21.12 3.24
CA GLY A 196 -11.43 20.14 3.31
C GLY A 196 -12.09 20.11 4.69
N LYS A 197 -13.39 19.77 4.76
CA LYS A 197 -14.17 19.80 6.01
C LYS A 197 -13.69 18.78 7.04
N LEU A 198 -13.17 17.65 6.57
CA LEU A 198 -12.63 16.58 7.42
C LEU A 198 -11.10 16.63 7.56
N LYS A 199 -10.47 17.70 7.07
CA LYS A 199 -9.00 17.87 7.12
C LYS A 199 -8.51 18.32 8.50
N SER A 200 -9.30 19.13 9.21
CA SER A 200 -8.92 19.72 10.51
C SER A 200 -9.96 19.51 11.61
N GLY A 201 -11.12 18.92 11.29
CA GLY A 201 -12.17 18.64 12.26
C GLY A 201 -11.93 17.31 13.00
N GLN A 202 -12.24 17.27 14.31
CA GLN A 202 -12.33 16.00 15.01
C GLN A 202 -13.42 15.14 14.37
N LEU A 203 -13.07 13.93 13.91
CA LEU A 203 -14.04 12.93 13.48
C LEU A 203 -14.99 12.63 14.65
N LYS A 204 -16.22 13.14 14.54
CA LYS A 204 -17.25 12.93 15.56
C LYS A 204 -17.53 11.44 15.70
N THR A 205 -17.73 11.01 16.93
CA THR A 205 -18.26 9.68 17.22
C THR A 205 -19.65 9.55 16.61
N LEU A 206 -19.88 8.46 15.87
CA LEU A 206 -21.20 8.08 15.36
C LEU A 206 -22.23 8.06 16.50
N THR A 207 -23.29 8.83 16.28
CA THR A 207 -24.48 8.91 17.12
C THR A 207 -25.34 7.64 17.01
N ALA A 208 -26.28 7.46 17.94
CA ALA A 208 -27.21 6.34 17.88
C ALA A 208 -28.09 6.37 16.62
N SER A 209 -28.50 7.55 16.14
CA SER A 209 -29.26 7.70 14.90
C SER A 209 -28.44 7.32 13.67
N GLU A 210 -27.16 7.70 13.61
CA GLU A 210 -26.26 7.28 12.53
C GLU A 210 -26.04 5.76 12.53
N LEU A 211 -25.87 5.13 13.70
CA LEU A 211 -25.76 3.66 13.78
C LEU A 211 -27.05 2.96 13.32
N LYS A 212 -28.23 3.49 13.66
CA LYS A 212 -29.51 2.98 13.16
C LYS A 212 -29.63 3.15 11.65
N ALA A 213 -29.23 4.31 11.13
CA ALA A 213 -29.21 4.58 9.69
C ALA A 213 -28.24 3.64 8.95
N MET A 214 -27.07 3.36 9.54
CA MET A 214 -26.15 2.35 9.02
C MET A 214 -26.81 0.99 8.95
N ARG A 215 -27.40 0.49 10.06
CA ARG A 215 -28.12 -0.81 10.06
C ARG A 215 -29.17 -0.90 8.96
N GLN A 216 -29.87 0.20 8.68
CA GLN A 216 -30.92 0.30 7.66
C GLN A 216 -30.42 0.53 6.23
N GLY A 217 -29.12 0.69 6.01
CA GLY A 217 -28.60 0.98 4.66
C GLY A 217 -28.82 2.42 4.21
N LYS A 218 -29.05 3.38 5.12
CA LYS A 218 -29.48 4.77 4.82
C LYS A 218 -28.56 5.86 5.37
N LEU A 219 -27.34 5.52 5.81
CA LEU A 219 -26.43 6.52 6.38
C LEU A 219 -25.99 7.54 5.30
N LYS A 220 -26.13 8.83 5.63
CA LYS A 220 -25.54 9.95 4.90
C LYS A 220 -24.52 10.67 5.78
N TYR A 221 -23.24 10.31 5.68
CA TYR A 221 -22.18 10.90 6.50
C TYR A 221 -21.62 12.16 5.85
N TYR A 222 -21.87 13.33 6.44
CA TYR A 222 -21.60 14.65 5.82
C TYR A 222 -22.14 14.77 4.37
N GLY A 223 -23.30 14.15 4.12
CA GLY A 223 -23.93 14.13 2.79
C GLY A 223 -23.28 13.15 1.80
N THR A 224 -22.36 12.29 2.25
CA THR A 224 -21.80 11.18 1.47
C THR A 224 -22.59 9.90 1.75
N GLU A 225 -22.87 9.12 0.72
CA GLU A 225 -23.56 7.83 0.81
C GLU A 225 -22.92 6.77 -0.11
N LEU A 226 -23.23 5.49 0.12
CA LEU A 226 -22.75 4.40 -0.74
C LEU A 226 -23.18 4.63 -2.20
N GLY A 227 -22.35 4.21 -3.14
CA GLY A 227 -22.56 4.40 -4.58
C GLY A 227 -22.01 5.73 -5.13
N MET A 228 -21.65 6.71 -4.28
CA MET A 228 -21.06 7.96 -4.77
C MET A 228 -19.67 7.75 -5.40
N ILE A 229 -19.39 8.46 -6.48
CA ILE A 229 -18.06 8.53 -7.10
C ILE A 229 -17.10 9.42 -6.28
N PRO A 230 -15.77 9.23 -6.34
CA PRO A 230 -14.80 10.02 -5.58
C PRO A 230 -14.93 11.53 -5.76
N ALA A 231 -15.18 12.00 -6.99
CA ALA A 231 -15.35 13.42 -7.28
C ALA A 231 -16.59 14.03 -6.61
N ALA A 232 -17.66 13.26 -6.44
CA ALA A 232 -18.85 13.71 -5.73
C ALA A 232 -18.59 13.82 -4.22
N VAL A 233 -17.83 12.86 -3.67
CA VAL A 233 -17.41 12.89 -2.26
C VAL A 233 -16.49 14.08 -1.97
N ASP A 234 -15.49 14.31 -2.82
CA ASP A 234 -14.57 15.44 -2.70
C ASP A 234 -15.33 16.79 -2.63
N LYS A 235 -16.35 16.98 -3.47
CA LYS A 235 -17.22 18.16 -3.41
C LYS A 235 -17.97 18.32 -2.08
N LYS A 236 -18.27 17.23 -1.36
CA LYS A 236 -19.04 17.26 -0.11
C LYS A 236 -18.17 17.51 1.11
N ILE A 237 -17.06 16.77 1.22
CA ILE A 237 -16.23 16.71 2.44
C ILE A 237 -14.79 17.18 2.24
N GLY A 238 -14.43 17.50 1.01
CA GLY A 238 -13.08 17.90 0.60
C GLY A 238 -12.18 16.70 0.34
N GLN A 239 -10.95 17.01 -0.04
CA GLN A 239 -10.02 16.00 -0.50
C GLN A 239 -9.44 15.18 0.66
N SER A 240 -9.31 13.88 0.42
CA SER A 240 -8.57 12.98 1.28
C SER A 240 -7.07 13.37 1.38
N PRO A 241 -6.45 13.44 2.57
CA PRO A 241 -5.00 13.62 2.71
C PRO A 241 -4.18 12.43 2.20
N MET A 242 -4.79 11.24 2.08
CA MET A 242 -4.14 10.05 1.54
C MET A 242 -5.09 9.25 0.64
N GLU A 243 -4.60 8.84 -0.53
CA GLU A 243 -5.31 8.00 -1.48
C GLU A 243 -4.42 6.83 -1.87
N GLU A 244 -4.98 5.64 -1.90
CA GLU A 244 -4.31 4.45 -2.42
C GLU A 244 -5.15 3.85 -3.55
N TYR A 245 -4.64 3.94 -4.77
CA TYR A 245 -5.19 3.24 -5.92
C TYR A 245 -4.49 1.89 -6.06
N LYS A 246 -5.26 0.82 -6.22
CA LYS A 246 -4.74 -0.50 -6.61
C LYS A 246 -5.44 -0.92 -7.87
N ARG A 247 -4.64 -1.26 -8.89
CA ARG A 247 -5.12 -1.80 -10.17
C ARG A 247 -4.44 -3.14 -10.43
N SER A 248 -5.21 -4.12 -10.85
CA SER A 248 -4.73 -5.39 -11.39
C SER A 248 -5.57 -5.74 -12.61
N ASN A 249 -5.31 -6.86 -13.28
CA ASN A 249 -6.14 -7.30 -14.39
C ASN A 249 -7.62 -7.53 -14.01
N THR A 250 -7.97 -7.71 -12.74
CA THR A 250 -9.33 -8.13 -12.33
C THR A 250 -9.99 -7.18 -11.34
N ARG A 251 -9.28 -6.13 -10.92
CA ARG A 251 -9.74 -5.26 -9.85
C ARG A 251 -9.13 -3.87 -9.97
N GLU A 252 -10.00 -2.88 -9.83
CA GLU A 252 -9.60 -1.51 -9.53
C GLU A 252 -10.30 -1.05 -8.24
N THR A 253 -9.50 -0.54 -7.31
CA THR A 253 -9.96 0.00 -6.03
C THR A 253 -9.24 1.30 -5.72
N LEU A 254 -9.95 2.16 -5.00
CA LEU A 254 -9.40 3.35 -4.38
C LEU A 254 -9.75 3.33 -2.90
N VAL A 255 -8.78 3.62 -2.05
CA VAL A 255 -8.97 3.87 -0.64
C VAL A 255 -8.67 5.33 -0.37
N GLN A 256 -9.62 6.06 0.22
CA GLN A 256 -9.42 7.44 0.67
C GLN A 256 -9.43 7.47 2.19
N SER A 257 -8.36 7.98 2.80
CA SER A 257 -8.22 8.05 4.26
C SER A 257 -8.21 9.49 4.75
N TYR A 258 -9.12 9.77 5.68
CA TYR A 258 -9.32 11.08 6.29
C TYR A 258 -8.80 11.09 7.74
N LYS A 259 -8.17 12.21 8.12
CA LYS A 259 -7.52 12.46 9.43
C LYS A 259 -6.30 11.54 9.72
N ASP A 260 -5.49 11.91 10.71
CA ASP A 260 -4.26 11.23 11.11
C ASP A 260 -4.46 9.70 11.14
N PHE A 261 -3.76 8.99 10.24
CA PHE A 261 -3.66 7.53 10.22
C PHE A 261 -5.01 6.76 10.29
N TYR A 262 -5.88 6.95 9.29
CA TYR A 262 -6.99 6.03 8.96
C TYR A 262 -8.22 6.06 9.88
N ASP A 263 -8.45 7.13 10.65
CA ASP A 263 -9.63 7.28 11.51
C ASP A 263 -10.96 7.12 10.73
N LEU A 264 -11.01 7.58 9.48
CA LEU A 264 -12.10 7.33 8.54
C LEU A 264 -11.53 6.93 7.19
N THR A 265 -11.99 5.80 6.68
CA THR A 265 -11.56 5.28 5.38
C THR A 265 -12.76 5.00 4.49
N PHE A 266 -12.71 5.52 3.27
CA PHE A 266 -13.70 5.28 2.22
C PHE A 266 -13.11 4.32 1.20
N ASN A 267 -13.77 3.18 1.00
CA ASN A 267 -13.32 2.14 0.06
C ASN A 267 -14.20 2.17 -1.18
N TYR A 268 -13.57 2.38 -2.33
CA TYR A 268 -14.20 2.40 -3.64
C TYR A 268 -13.79 1.18 -4.45
N ARG A 269 -14.69 0.71 -5.32
CA ARG A 269 -14.42 -0.36 -6.27
C ARG A 269 -15.03 0.00 -7.62
N ALA A 270 -14.34 -0.36 -8.70
CA ALA A 270 -14.90 -0.39 -10.05
C ALA A 270 -15.19 -1.85 -10.41
N PRO A 271 -16.46 -2.32 -10.37
CA PRO A 271 -16.80 -3.73 -10.56
C PRO A 271 -16.38 -4.30 -11.92
N GLN A 272 -16.32 -3.44 -12.95
CA GLN A 272 -16.02 -3.79 -14.34
C GLN A 272 -14.67 -3.27 -14.81
N CYS A 273 -13.82 -2.75 -13.92
CA CYS A 273 -12.55 -2.10 -14.29
C CYS A 273 -12.67 -0.95 -15.30
N ASP A 274 -13.83 -0.31 -15.40
CA ASP A 274 -14.12 0.74 -16.39
C ASP A 274 -13.74 2.14 -15.89
N GLY A 275 -12.92 2.22 -14.84
CA GLY A 275 -12.59 3.47 -14.15
C GLY A 275 -13.74 4.05 -13.30
N LYS A 276 -14.94 3.43 -13.31
CA LYS A 276 -16.10 3.94 -12.55
C LYS A 276 -16.07 3.43 -11.12
N LEU A 277 -15.17 4.01 -10.34
CA LEU A 277 -15.06 3.80 -8.90
C LEU A 277 -16.30 4.33 -8.17
N ASN A 278 -16.97 3.46 -7.41
CA ASN A 278 -18.11 3.83 -6.56
C ASN A 278 -17.83 3.47 -5.09
N LEU A 279 -18.26 4.32 -4.16
CA LEU A 279 -18.09 4.10 -2.73
C LEU A 279 -18.84 2.84 -2.28
N GLN A 280 -18.11 1.83 -1.80
CA GLN A 280 -18.66 0.54 -1.36
C GLN A 280 -18.74 0.44 0.16
N SER A 281 -17.84 1.11 0.88
CA SER A 281 -17.92 1.11 2.34
C SER A 281 -17.25 2.31 2.96
N MET A 282 -17.71 2.65 4.16
CA MET A 282 -17.09 3.60 5.06
C MET A 282 -16.64 2.86 6.33
N THR A 283 -15.37 2.97 6.69
CA THR A 283 -14.80 2.37 7.89
C THR A 283 -14.38 3.47 8.85
N PHE A 284 -14.86 3.39 10.08
CA PHE A 284 -14.55 4.29 11.18
C PHE A 284 -13.67 3.54 12.18
N ASN A 285 -12.45 4.03 12.40
CA ASN A 285 -11.56 3.48 13.42
C ASN A 285 -11.89 4.11 14.79
N TYR A 286 -12.07 3.25 15.78
CA TYR A 286 -12.52 3.58 17.13
C TYR A 286 -11.50 3.26 18.22
N GLY A 287 -10.29 2.81 17.86
CA GLY A 287 -9.29 2.31 18.81
C GLY A 287 -8.96 3.23 20.00
N SER A 288 -9.30 4.53 19.95
CA SER A 288 -9.08 5.50 21.04
C SER A 288 -10.36 6.04 21.70
N LYS A 289 -11.56 5.59 21.29
CA LYS A 289 -12.83 6.27 21.61
C LYS A 289 -13.69 5.58 22.70
N ASN A 290 -13.13 4.60 23.43
CA ASN A 290 -13.74 3.91 24.59
C ASN A 290 -15.23 3.52 24.41
N LYS A 291 -15.65 3.17 23.18
CA LYS A 291 -17.03 2.80 22.90
C LYS A 291 -17.19 1.31 23.15
N THR A 292 -18.22 0.90 23.89
CA THR A 292 -18.43 -0.51 24.21
C THR A 292 -19.40 -1.17 23.25
N LEU A 293 -19.27 -2.48 23.04
CA LEU A 293 -20.23 -3.25 22.23
C LEU A 293 -21.65 -3.16 22.79
N ALA A 294 -21.81 -3.15 24.12
CA ALA A 294 -23.09 -2.96 24.79
C ALA A 294 -23.75 -1.62 24.41
N SER A 295 -22.96 -0.55 24.25
CA SER A 295 -23.49 0.75 23.80
C SER A 295 -24.01 0.73 22.36
N ILE A 296 -23.40 -0.10 21.50
CA ILE A 296 -23.86 -0.33 20.12
C ILE A 296 -25.18 -1.10 20.14
N GLU A 297 -25.25 -2.19 20.89
CA GLU A 297 -26.47 -3.02 20.98
C GLU A 297 -27.66 -2.24 21.57
N LYS A 298 -27.42 -1.34 22.52
CA LYS A 298 -28.45 -0.42 23.01
C LYS A 298 -28.99 0.50 21.91
N ALA A 299 -28.15 0.90 20.95
CA ALA A 299 -28.54 1.78 19.86
C ALA A 299 -29.24 1.05 18.71
N VAL A 300 -28.75 -0.14 18.32
CA VAL A 300 -29.21 -0.82 17.09
C VAL A 300 -29.89 -2.15 17.33
N GLY A 301 -29.99 -2.65 18.57
CA GLY A 301 -30.54 -3.96 18.92
C GLY A 301 -29.50 -5.09 18.86
N LYS A 302 -29.98 -6.34 18.91
CA LYS A 302 -29.12 -7.53 18.83
C LYS A 302 -28.51 -7.71 17.43
N PRO A 303 -27.32 -8.34 17.33
CA PRO A 303 -26.71 -8.66 16.05
C PRO A 303 -27.46 -9.77 15.33
N ASP A 304 -27.45 -9.71 14.01
CA ASP A 304 -27.99 -10.76 13.14
C ASP A 304 -27.01 -11.94 13.07
N SER A 305 -25.70 -11.67 13.18
CA SER A 305 -24.67 -12.69 13.35
C SER A 305 -23.49 -12.17 14.18
N SER A 306 -22.82 -13.10 14.87
CA SER A 306 -21.66 -12.83 15.72
C SER A 306 -20.59 -13.86 15.45
N GLN A 307 -19.38 -13.42 15.13
CA GLN A 307 -18.21 -14.26 14.91
C GLN A 307 -17.15 -13.94 15.96
N LYS A 308 -16.77 -14.93 16.78
CA LYS A 308 -15.68 -14.79 17.75
C LYS A 308 -14.36 -15.18 17.12
N GLY A 309 -13.29 -14.55 17.56
CA GLY A 309 -11.94 -14.82 17.11
C GLY A 309 -10.90 -14.48 18.17
N THR A 310 -9.65 -14.58 17.75
CA THR A 310 -8.48 -14.21 18.54
C THR A 310 -7.52 -13.49 17.62
N ASP A 311 -6.97 -12.37 18.08
CA ASP A 311 -5.91 -11.64 17.38
C ASP A 311 -4.68 -11.55 18.28
N SER A 312 -3.54 -11.13 17.72
CA SER A 312 -2.25 -11.12 18.40
C SER A 312 -1.48 -9.84 18.09
N PHE A 313 -1.09 -9.11 19.13
CA PHE A 313 -0.21 -7.95 19.01
C PHE A 313 0.93 -8.09 20.01
N ASP A 314 2.17 -7.90 19.55
CA ASP A 314 3.38 -8.05 20.36
C ASP A 314 3.45 -9.39 21.12
N GLY A 315 3.06 -10.48 20.45
CA GLY A 315 3.00 -11.82 21.04
C GLY A 315 1.87 -12.05 22.05
N LYS A 316 1.10 -11.03 22.42
CA LYS A 316 -0.07 -11.14 23.30
C LYS A 316 -1.31 -11.42 22.49
N LYS A 317 -2.00 -12.50 22.83
CA LYS A 317 -3.30 -12.86 22.26
C LYS A 317 -4.43 -12.16 22.99
N PHE A 318 -5.40 -11.64 22.26
CA PHE A 318 -6.61 -11.05 22.81
C PHE A 318 -7.84 -11.55 22.04
N ALA A 319 -8.97 -11.68 22.75
CA ALA A 319 -10.20 -12.14 22.16
C ALA A 319 -10.85 -11.03 21.32
N THR A 320 -11.39 -11.39 20.17
CA THR A 320 -12.08 -10.48 19.26
C THR A 320 -13.48 -10.98 18.97
N VAL A 321 -14.37 -10.05 18.63
CA VAL A 321 -15.72 -10.36 18.13
C VAL A 321 -16.08 -9.44 16.99
N LYS A 322 -16.73 -10.00 15.97
CA LYS A 322 -17.29 -9.28 14.83
C LYS A 322 -18.80 -9.52 14.80
N ASN A 323 -19.55 -8.46 15.04
CA ASN A 323 -21.01 -8.47 15.00
C ASN A 323 -21.51 -7.80 13.72
N THR A 324 -22.52 -8.41 13.09
CA THR A 324 -23.19 -7.86 11.90
C THR A 324 -24.63 -7.51 12.23
N TYR A 325 -25.06 -6.32 11.81
CA TYR A 325 -26.40 -5.74 11.99
C TYR A 325 -26.85 -5.16 10.63
N GLY A 326 -27.30 -6.00 9.72
CA GLY A 326 -27.57 -5.64 8.33
C GLY A 326 -26.33 -5.05 7.65
N HIS A 327 -26.42 -3.78 7.27
CA HIS A 327 -25.35 -3.02 6.61
C HIS A 327 -24.27 -2.46 7.57
N LEU A 328 -24.44 -2.66 8.88
CA LEU A 328 -23.49 -2.26 9.93
C LEU A 328 -22.68 -3.48 10.38
N THR A 329 -21.35 -3.39 10.34
CA THR A 329 -20.45 -4.38 10.97
C THR A 329 -19.64 -3.69 12.07
N VAL A 330 -19.51 -4.33 13.22
CA VAL A 330 -18.77 -3.81 14.39
C VAL A 330 -17.74 -4.85 14.80
N LYS A 331 -16.47 -4.45 14.90
CA LYS A 331 -15.41 -5.25 15.52
C LYS A 331 -15.11 -4.71 16.91
N ALA A 332 -14.93 -5.63 17.85
CA ALA A 332 -14.57 -5.31 19.22
C ALA A 332 -13.52 -6.29 19.76
N GLU A 333 -12.75 -5.80 20.71
CA GLU A 333 -11.69 -6.52 21.42
C GLU A 333 -12.03 -6.60 22.90
N GLN A 334 -11.64 -7.68 23.57
CA GLN A 334 -11.93 -7.85 24.99
C GLN A 334 -10.84 -7.23 25.85
N GLU A 335 -11.18 -6.17 26.58
CA GLU A 335 -10.31 -5.51 27.57
C GLU A 335 -10.95 -5.55 28.95
N LYS A 336 -10.25 -6.10 29.95
CA LYS A 336 -10.73 -6.18 31.35
C LYS A 336 -12.19 -6.65 31.46
N LYS A 337 -12.53 -7.72 30.71
CA LYS A 337 -13.88 -8.32 30.58
C LYS A 337 -14.93 -7.47 29.85
N THR A 338 -14.57 -6.33 29.28
CA THR A 338 -15.44 -5.46 28.49
C THR A 338 -15.08 -5.56 27.01
N TRP A 339 -16.09 -5.62 26.13
CA TRP A 339 -15.87 -5.55 24.68
C TRP A 339 -15.78 -4.09 24.24
N ILE A 340 -14.58 -3.66 23.86
CA ILE A 340 -14.28 -2.32 23.36
C ILE A 340 -14.30 -2.35 21.84
N VAL A 341 -15.10 -1.47 21.24
CA VAL A 341 -15.23 -1.33 19.79
C VAL A 341 -13.97 -0.71 19.22
N THR A 342 -13.34 -1.40 18.28
CA THR A 342 -12.14 -0.93 17.60
C THR A 342 -12.44 -0.47 16.17
N GLU A 343 -13.48 -1.02 15.54
CA GLU A 343 -13.86 -0.66 14.17
C GLU A 343 -15.37 -0.72 13.96
N ILE A 344 -15.90 0.25 13.21
CA ILE A 344 -17.27 0.24 12.71
C ILE A 344 -17.24 0.39 11.19
N GLN A 345 -17.88 -0.51 10.46
CA GLN A 345 -17.95 -0.50 9.00
C GLN A 345 -19.42 -0.38 8.54
N TYR A 346 -19.66 0.52 7.58
CA TYR A 346 -20.90 0.64 6.80
C TYR A 346 -20.68 0.06 5.40
N LYS A 347 -21.49 -0.90 4.95
CA LYS A 347 -21.35 -1.52 3.62
C LYS A 347 -22.66 -2.04 3.05
#